data_AF-A0A847CV29-F1
#
_entry.id   AF-A0A847CV29-F1
#
_cell.length_a   1.000
_cell.length_b   1.000
_cell.length_c   1.000
_cell.angle_alpha   90.00
_cell.angle_beta   90.00
_cell.angle_gamma   90.00
#
_symmetry.space_group_name_H-M   'P 1'
#
loop_
_entity.id
_entity.type
_entity.pdbx_description
1 polymer ?
#
loop_
_entity_poly.entity_id
_entity_poly.type
_entity_poly.pdbx_seq_one_letter_code
_entity_poly.pdbx_strand_id
1 'polypeptide(L)' 'MQTYNVRIASTKQEMTRHGDLLFPIGVYNTDLKKNIMGYMPLHWHDEVQFALVIKGSVIFTLNNEQFEVSEGNGIFI' A
#
# COMPACT_ATOMS: atom_id res chain seq x y z
N MET A 1 8.93 -7.51 -3.98
CA MET A 1 10.05 -7.13 -3.09
C MET A 1 9.46 -6.41 -1.88
N GLN A 2 10.00 -6.61 -0.67
CA GLN A 2 9.56 -5.88 0.53
C GLN A 2 10.00 -4.41 0.41
N THR A 3 9.05 -3.48 0.57
CA THR A 3 9.36 -2.06 0.71
C THR A 3 9.33 -1.71 2.19
N TYR A 4 10.46 -1.25 2.73
CA TYR A 4 10.59 -0.92 4.16
C TYR A 4 10.19 0.53 4.47
N ASN A 5 10.27 1.40 3.46
CA ASN A 5 9.92 2.81 3.55
C ASN A 5 9.45 3.31 2.17
N VAL A 6 8.34 4.04 2.16
CA VAL A 6 7.78 4.70 0.98
C VAL A 6 8.23 6.16 0.98
N ARG A 7 8.68 6.67 -0.17
CA ARG A 7 9.07 8.09 -0.30
C ARG A 7 7.82 8.93 -0.49
N ILE A 8 7.55 9.84 0.45
CA ILE A 8 6.35 10.67 0.46
C ILE A 8 6.77 12.14 0.48
N ALA A 9 6.18 12.95 -0.41
CA ALA A 9 6.38 14.39 -0.46
C ALA A 9 5.69 15.12 0.71
N SER A 10 6.00 16.40 0.89
CA SER A 10 5.32 17.25 1.89
C SER A 10 3.81 17.35 1.67
N THR A 11 3.36 17.23 0.42
CA THR A 11 1.94 17.19 0.00
C THR A 11 1.25 15.85 0.26
N LYS A 12 1.95 14.89 0.89
CA LYS A 12 1.51 13.50 1.10
C LYS A 12 1.40 12.65 -0.18
N GLN A 13 1.90 13.13 -1.31
CA GLN A 13 1.99 12.31 -2.51
C GLN A 13 3.12 11.27 -2.40
N GLU A 14 2.86 10.01 -2.75
CA GLU A 14 3.92 9.03 -2.95
C GLU A 14 4.77 9.39 -4.18
N MET A 15 6.09 9.29 -4.04
CA MET A 15 7.07 9.64 -5.07
C MET A 15 7.68 8.41 -5.75
N THR A 16 7.25 7.21 -5.38
CA THR A 16 7.68 5.97 -6.01
C THR A 16 7.03 5.87 -7.38
N ARG A 17 7.82 5.55 -8.42
CA ARG A 17 7.26 5.19 -9.72
C ARG A 17 6.97 3.69 -9.74
N HIS A 18 5.71 3.33 -10.00
CA HIS A 18 5.31 1.94 -10.17
C HIS A 18 5.38 1.52 -11.65
N GLY A 19 5.96 0.34 -11.89
CA GLY A 19 6.10 -0.21 -13.24
C GLY A 19 6.90 0.67 -14.21
N ASP A 20 6.76 0.38 -15.50
CA ASP A 20 7.29 1.16 -16.61
C ASP A 20 6.34 1.16 -17.82
N LEU A 21 6.77 1.70 -18.95
CA LEU A 21 5.95 1.79 -20.16
C LEU A 21 5.58 0.42 -20.74
N LEU A 22 6.48 -0.57 -20.61
CA LEU A 22 6.28 -1.92 -21.13
C LEU A 22 5.46 -2.77 -20.17
N PHE A 23 5.53 -2.47 -18.86
CA PHE A 23 4.75 -3.12 -17.82
C PHE A 23 4.30 -2.11 -16.75
N PRO A 24 3.12 -1.47 -16.93
CA PRO A 24 2.68 -0.33 -16.11
C PRO A 24 2.08 -0.76 -14.77
N ILE A 25 2.58 -1.85 -14.18
CA ILE A 25 2.06 -2.43 -12.94
C ILE A 25 3.23 -2.68 -11.99
N GLY A 26 3.11 -2.20 -10.75
CA GLY A 26 3.97 -2.61 -9.64
C GLY A 26 3.34 -3.76 -8.86
N VAL A 27 4.12 -4.81 -8.57
CA VAL A 27 3.66 -5.93 -7.73
C VAL A 27 4.61 -6.10 -6.54
N TYR A 28 4.04 -6.03 -5.34
CA TYR A 28 4.78 -6.04 -4.09
C TYR A 28 4.23 -7.10 -3.15
N ASN A 29 5.11 -7.65 -2.31
CA ASN A 29 4.72 -8.47 -1.18
C ASN A 29 5.26 -7.74 0.05
N THR A 30 4.34 -7.29 0.90
CA THR A 30 4.62 -6.40 2.03
C THR A 30 4.19 -7.07 3.32
N ASP A 31 5.17 -7.29 4.19
CA ASP A 31 4.96 -7.61 5.59
C ASP A 31 5.03 -6.29 6.39
N LEU A 32 3.87 -5.78 6.80
CA LEU A 32 3.77 -4.51 7.53
C LEU A 32 4.58 -4.52 8.83
N LYS A 33 4.76 -5.68 9.46
CA LYS A 33 5.55 -5.81 10.71
C LYS A 33 7.04 -5.55 10.48
N LYS A 34 7.51 -5.62 9.23
CA LYS A 34 8.89 -5.30 8.85
C LYS A 34 9.07 -3.84 8.45
N ASN A 35 8.00 -3.07 8.27
CA ASN A 35 8.11 -1.65 8.01
C ASN A 35 8.67 -0.95 9.24
N ILE A 36 9.42 0.14 9.04
CA ILE A 36 10.07 0.87 10.14
C ILE A 36 9.07 1.28 11.23
N MET A 37 7.86 1.68 10.81
CA MET A 37 6.79 2.11 11.72
C MET A 37 5.78 1.00 12.07
N GLY A 38 5.91 -0.21 11.48
CA GLY A 38 4.91 -1.27 11.62
C GLY A 38 3.60 -1.04 10.84
N TYR A 39 3.51 0.07 10.10
CA TYR A 39 2.38 0.42 9.23
C TYR A 39 2.85 1.13 7.95
N MET A 40 1.93 1.37 7.02
CA MET A 40 2.16 2.20 5.83
C MET A 40 1.76 3.64 6.14
N PRO A 41 2.67 4.63 6.08
CA PRO A 41 2.32 6.03 6.37
C PRO A 41 1.23 6.53 5.43
N LEU A 42 0.35 7.42 5.91
CA LEU A 42 -0.72 7.98 5.09
C LEU A 42 -0.14 8.79 3.90
N HIS A 43 -0.58 8.46 2.69
CA HIS A 43 -0.22 9.12 1.44
C HIS A 43 -1.33 8.96 0.40
N TRP A 44 -1.17 9.64 -0.74
CA TRP A 44 -1.99 9.46 -1.94
C TRP A 44 -1.11 9.26 -3.16
N HIS A 45 -1.65 8.65 -4.19
CA HIS A 45 -1.03 8.46 -5.50
C HIS A 45 -2.14 8.43 -6.58
N ASP A 46 -1.79 8.64 -7.85
CA ASP A 46 -2.78 8.72 -8.95
C ASP A 46 -3.16 7.32 -9.46
N GLU A 47 -2.33 6.32 -9.18
CA GLU A 47 -2.53 4.93 -9.59
C GLU A 47 -3.66 4.24 -8.81
N VAL A 48 -4.40 3.35 -9.47
CA VAL A 48 -5.32 2.41 -8.80
C VAL A 48 -4.50 1.31 -8.13
N GLN A 49 -4.79 1.03 -6.86
CA GLN A 49 -4.15 -0.03 -6.11
C GLN A 49 -5.14 -1.15 -5.77
N PHE A 50 -4.69 -2.41 -5.93
CA PHE A 50 -5.35 -3.56 -5.35
C PHE A 50 -4.47 -4.18 -4.27
N ALA A 51 -4.99 -4.30 -3.05
CA ALA A 51 -4.30 -4.91 -1.93
C ALA A 51 -5.02 -6.20 -1.52
N LEU A 52 -4.32 -7.33 -1.58
CA LEU A 52 -4.79 -8.65 -1.12
C LEU A 52 -4.12 -9.01 0.20
N VAL A 53 -4.89 -9.31 1.24
CA VAL A 53 -4.35 -9.78 2.51
C VAL A 53 -4.03 -11.28 2.38
N ILE A 54 -2.74 -11.59 2.29
CA ILE A 54 -2.25 -12.98 2.15
C ILE A 54 -2.18 -13.70 3.51
N LYS A 55 -2.02 -12.97 4.61
CA LYS A 55 -1.94 -13.55 5.96
C LYS A 55 -2.40 -12.58 7.04
N GLY A 56 -3.28 -13.03 7.94
CA GLY A 56 -3.79 -12.24 9.08
C GLY A 56 -4.89 -11.24 8.70
N SER A 57 -4.91 -10.06 9.32
CA SER A 57 -5.82 -8.95 8.97
C SER A 57 -5.08 -7.61 8.93
N VAL A 58 -5.61 -6.68 8.14
CA VAL A 58 -5.11 -5.32 8.00
C VAL A 58 -6.27 -4.35 8.10
N ILE A 59 -6.09 -3.27 8.87
CA ILE A 59 -7.02 -2.14 8.89
C ILE A 59 -6.54 -1.12 7.86
N PHE A 60 -7.35 -0.86 6.85
CA PHE A 60 -7.15 0.20 5.88
C PHE A 60 -7.94 1.43 6.30
N THR A 61 -7.29 2.59 6.34
CA THR A 61 -7.94 3.87 6.62
C THR A 61 -8.01 4.69 5.34
N LEU A 62 -9.21 4.90 4.80
CA LEU A 62 -9.47 5.64 3.56
C LEU A 62 -10.49 6.74 3.84
N ASN A 63 -10.20 7.99 3.49
CA ASN A 63 -11.13 9.12 3.67
C ASN A 63 -11.79 9.19 5.06
N ASN A 64 -11.03 8.87 6.10
CA ASN A 64 -11.44 8.80 7.51
C ASN A 64 -12.37 7.64 7.89
N GLU A 65 -12.62 6.71 6.97
CA GLU A 65 -13.30 5.44 7.24
C GLU A 65 -12.27 4.31 7.40
N GLN A 66 -12.64 3.29 8.20
CA GLN A 66 -11.80 2.13 8.44
C GLN A 66 -12.45 0.87 7.87
N PHE A 67 -11.63 0.09 7.16
CA PHE A 67 -12.01 -1.17 6.56
C PHE A 67 -11.07 -2.24 7.10
N GLU A 68 -11.60 -3.17 7.89
CA GLU A 68 -10.84 -4.37 8.26
C GLU A 68 -10.94 -5.40 7.13
N VAL A 69 -9.80 -5.77 6.58
CA VAL A 69 -9.70 -6.78 5.52
C VAL A 69 -8.94 -7.97 6.08
N SER A 70 -9.59 -9.13 6.10
CA SER A 70 -9.01 -10.38 6.58
C SER A 70 -8.38 -11.20 5.44
N GLU A 71 -7.54 -12.16 5.81
CA GLU A 71 -6.88 -13.12 4.92
C GLU A 71 -7.82 -13.68 3.84
N GLY A 72 -7.33 -13.70 2.60
CA GLY A 72 -8.08 -14.14 1.42
C GLY A 72 -8.98 -13.07 0.79
N ASN A 73 -9.16 -11.92 1.44
CA ASN A 73 -9.92 -10.79 0.91
C ASN A 73 -9.00 -9.64 0.50
N GLY A 74 -9.50 -8.78 -0.38
CA GLY A 74 -8.77 -7.62 -0.86
C GLY A 74 -9.63 -6.37 -0.99
N ILE A 75 -8.96 -5.24 -1.21
CA ILE A 75 -9.56 -3.93 -1.35
C ILE A 75 -8.97 -3.21 -2.56
N PHE A 76 -9.81 -2.49 -3.29
CA PHE A 76 -9.39 -1.51 -4.30
C PHE A 76 -9.34 -0.12 -3.67
N ILE A 77 -8.25 0.60 -3.93
CA ILE A 77 -7.96 1.94 -3.43
C ILE A 77 -7.69 2.85 -4.62
#